data_AF-A0A1Y1T2X2-F1
#
_entry.id   AF-A0A1Y1T2X2-F1
#
_cell.length_a   1.000
_cell.length_b   1.000
_cell.length_c   1.000
_cell.angle_alpha   90.00
_cell.angle_beta   90.00
_cell.angle_gamma   90.00
#
_symmetry.space_group_name_H-M   'P 1'
#
loop_
_entity.id
_entity.type
_entity.pdbx_description
1 polymer ?
#
loop_
_entity_poly.entity_id
_entity_poly.type
_entity_poly.pdbx_seq_one_letter_code
_entity_poly.pdbx_strand_id
1 'polypeptide(L)'
;MKNLESFIERNFNVEETLQLLQSTGSVYFSWGVSKKINFNDGGLLLKVNGWHYKKWVFITLAYNDTYTVRLIDMVEEKVDEIFTNIYFDQLAEVIDERIEKIDGYKF
;
A
#
# COMPACT_ATOMS: atom_id res chain seq x y z
N MET A 1 -3.71 12.49 11.15
CA MET A 1 -2.81 13.05 10.12
C MET A 1 -3.54 14.11 9.32
N LYS A 2 -3.24 15.38 9.54
CA LYS A 2 -3.99 16.51 8.96
C LYS A 2 -3.88 16.70 7.43
N ASN A 3 -3.20 15.85 6.67
CA ASN A 3 -3.17 16.05 5.21
C ASN A 3 -2.89 14.81 4.34
N LEU A 4 -3.57 13.68 4.58
CA LEU A 4 -3.52 12.59 3.58
C LEU A 4 -4.06 13.03 2.21
N GLU A 5 -5.00 13.98 2.20
CA GLU A 5 -5.55 14.57 0.98
C GLU A 5 -4.46 15.21 0.11
N SER A 6 -3.45 15.87 0.69
CA SER A 6 -2.33 16.45 -0.08
C SER A 6 -1.45 15.45 -0.80
N PHE A 7 -1.53 14.16 -0.46
CA PHE A 7 -0.79 13.11 -1.15
C PHE A 7 -1.54 12.55 -2.36
N ILE A 8 -2.81 12.91 -2.53
CA ILE A 8 -3.64 12.47 -3.63
C ILE A 8 -3.40 13.41 -4.81
N GLU A 9 -2.94 12.84 -5.92
CA GLU A 9 -2.83 13.56 -7.19
C GLU A 9 -4.12 13.46 -8.00
N ARG A 10 -4.68 12.25 -8.10
CA ARG A 10 -5.92 11.99 -8.84
C ARG A 10 -6.73 10.87 -8.23
N ASN A 11 -8.00 10.84 -8.62
CA ASN A 11 -8.87 9.71 -8.33
C ASN A 11 -8.53 8.53 -9.23
N PHE A 12 -8.79 7.32 -8.74
CA PHE A 12 -8.62 6.08 -9.48
C PHE A 12 -9.58 5.00 -8.98
N ASN A 13 -9.67 3.89 -9.69
CA ASN A 13 -10.46 2.76 -9.26
C ASN A 13 -9.74 2.00 -8.13
N VAL A 14 -10.06 2.38 -6.90
CA VAL A 14 -9.49 1.79 -5.68
C VAL A 14 -9.81 0.30 -5.56
N GLU A 15 -11.00 -0.11 -5.99
CA GLU A 15 -11.45 -1.50 -5.95
C GLU A 15 -10.65 -2.39 -6.90
N GLU A 16 -10.37 -1.91 -8.12
CA GLU A 16 -9.52 -2.62 -9.08
C GLU A 16 -8.09 -2.82 -8.54
N THR A 17 -7.54 -1.79 -7.89
CA THR A 17 -6.21 -1.90 -7.26
C THR A 17 -6.23 -2.88 -6.10
N LEU A 18 -7.30 -2.92 -5.30
CA LEU A 18 -7.44 -3.91 -4.25
C LEU A 18 -7.53 -5.34 -4.82
N GLN A 19 -8.29 -5.54 -5.90
CA GLN A 19 -8.41 -6.83 -6.58
C GLN A 19 -7.07 -7.30 -7.17
N LEU A 20 -6.32 -6.38 -7.78
CA LEU A 20 -4.96 -6.64 -8.24
C LEU A 20 -4.07 -7.16 -7.10
N LEU A 21 -4.06 -6.49 -5.95
CA LEU A 21 -3.30 -6.94 -4.78
C LEU A 21 -3.75 -8.32 -4.30
N GLN A 22 -5.06 -8.54 -4.17
CA GLN A 22 -5.63 -9.81 -3.71
C GLN A 22 -5.36 -10.96 -4.68
N SER A 23 -5.17 -10.69 -5.97
CA SER A 23 -4.85 -11.71 -6.98
C SER A 23 -3.50 -12.40 -6.74
N THR A 24 -2.60 -11.78 -5.97
CA THR A 24 -1.31 -12.37 -5.57
C THR A 24 -1.42 -13.47 -4.52
N GLY A 25 -2.64 -13.75 -4.03
CA GLY A 25 -2.94 -14.91 -3.20
C GLY A 25 -2.22 -14.88 -1.85
N SER A 26 -1.38 -15.89 -1.59
CA SER A 26 -0.70 -16.08 -0.30
C SER A 26 0.15 -14.88 0.12
N VAL A 27 0.73 -14.16 -0.84
CA VAL A 27 1.49 -12.92 -0.59
C VAL A 27 0.59 -11.90 0.11
N TYR A 28 -0.50 -11.48 -0.53
CA TYR A 28 -1.45 -10.54 0.08
C TYR A 28 -2.02 -11.01 1.43
N PHE A 29 -2.35 -12.31 1.56
CA PHE A 29 -2.89 -12.84 2.81
C PHE A 29 -1.87 -12.82 3.95
N SER A 30 -0.58 -12.96 3.66
CA SER A 30 0.48 -12.92 4.68
C SER A 30 0.58 -11.55 5.37
N TRP A 31 0.17 -10.46 4.71
CA TRP A 31 0.25 -9.10 5.25
C TRP A 31 -0.70 -8.83 6.42
N GLY A 32 -1.62 -9.75 6.73
CA GLY A 32 -2.53 -9.60 7.88
C GLY A 32 -3.45 -8.39 7.79
N VAL A 33 -3.95 -8.06 6.59
CA VAL A 33 -4.78 -6.87 6.36
C VAL A 33 -6.08 -6.94 7.18
N SER A 34 -6.22 -6.04 8.16
CA SER A 34 -7.36 -5.99 9.10
C SER A 34 -8.39 -4.91 8.76
N LYS A 35 -7.99 -3.87 8.02
CA LYS A 35 -8.88 -2.80 7.54
C LYS A 35 -8.47 -2.37 6.13
N LYS A 36 -9.48 -2.02 5.33
CA LYS A 36 -9.35 -1.51 3.96
C LYS A 36 -10.23 -0.29 3.86
N ILE A 37 -9.69 0.84 3.43
CA ILE A 37 -10.41 2.10 3.35
C ILE A 37 -10.15 2.71 1.98
N ASN A 38 -11.22 2.95 1.22
CA ASN A 38 -11.19 3.88 0.10
C ASN A 38 -11.24 5.30 0.67
N PHE A 39 -10.20 6.08 0.41
CA PHE A 39 -10.06 7.45 0.88
C PHE A 39 -10.30 8.41 -0.29
N ASN A 40 -11.51 8.99 -0.33
CA ASN A 40 -11.97 9.99 -1.31
C ASN A 40 -11.78 9.58 -2.79
N ASP A 41 -11.82 8.28 -3.10
CA ASP A 41 -11.54 7.71 -4.42
C ASP A 41 -10.12 8.02 -4.95
N GLY A 42 -9.26 8.58 -4.11
CA GLY A 42 -7.90 9.01 -4.45
C GLY A 42 -6.81 8.24 -3.73
N GLY A 43 -7.17 7.33 -2.82
CA GLY A 43 -6.20 6.48 -2.16
C GLY A 43 -6.79 5.23 -1.51
N LEU A 44 -5.99 4.16 -1.48
CA LEU A 44 -6.27 2.90 -0.79
C LEU A 44 -5.44 2.84 0.50
N LEU A 45 -6.11 2.80 1.64
CA LEU A 45 -5.51 2.61 2.95
C LEU A 45 -5.70 1.16 3.41
N LEU A 46 -4.60 0.48 3.72
CA LEU A 46 -4.58 -0.88 4.26
C LEU A 46 -3.95 -0.87 5.65
N LYS A 47 -4.68 -1.34 6.66
CA LYS A 47 -4.09 -1.61 7.98
C LYS A 47 -3.50 -3.01 7.97
N VAL A 48 -2.18 -3.09 7.94
CA VAL A 48 -1.42 -4.33 7.83
C VAL A 48 -0.88 -4.78 9.19
N ASN A 49 -0.55 -6.05 9.30
CA ASN A 49 0.15 -6.65 10.43
C ASN A 49 1.22 -7.61 9.92
N GLY A 50 2.08 -7.10 9.03
CA GLY A 50 3.19 -7.87 8.49
C GLY A 50 4.32 -8.05 9.49
N TRP A 51 5.30 -8.87 9.12
CA TRP A 51 6.44 -9.19 9.96
C TRP A 51 7.26 -7.94 10.34
N HIS A 52 7.62 -7.13 9.34
CA HIS A 52 8.44 -5.92 9.52
C HIS A 52 7.60 -4.68 9.82
N TYR A 53 6.37 -4.62 9.32
CA TYR A 53 5.53 -3.42 9.41
C TYR A 53 4.09 -3.70 9.82
N LYS A 54 3.63 -3.04 10.90
CA LYS A 54 2.34 -3.30 11.58
C LYS A 54 1.46 -2.07 11.72
N LYS A 55 1.47 -1.20 10.70
CA LYS A 55 0.72 0.06 10.69
C LYS A 55 -0.13 0.19 9.42
N TRP A 56 -0.03 1.31 8.70
CA TRP A 56 -0.83 1.60 7.53
C TRP A 56 0.02 1.67 6.27
N VAL A 57 -0.46 1.04 5.20
CA VAL A 57 0.03 1.25 3.84
C VAL A 57 -0.98 2.15 3.13
N PHE A 58 -0.51 3.24 2.54
CA PHE A 58 -1.32 4.16 1.76
C PHE A 58 -0.86 4.19 0.31
N ILE A 59 -1.77 3.83 -0.59
CA ILE A 59 -1.48 3.67 -2.01
C ILE A 59 -2.29 4.73 -2.77
N THR A 60 -1.60 5.53 -3.59
CA THR A 60 -2.18 6.58 -4.43
C THR A 60 -1.72 6.39 -5.87
N LEU A 61 -2.46 6.90 -6.83
CA LEU A 61 -2.08 6.88 -8.24
C LEU A 61 -1.61 8.28 -8.68
N ALA A 62 -0.42 8.35 -9.25
CA ALA A 62 0.16 9.59 -9.74
C ALA A 62 -0.33 9.93 -11.16
N TYR A 63 -0.14 11.17 -11.60
CA TYR A 63 -0.53 11.61 -12.94
C TYR A 63 0.18 10.87 -14.07
N ASN A 64 1.36 10.29 -13.81
CA ASN A 64 2.15 9.53 -14.78
C ASN A 64 1.75 8.04 -14.86
N ASP A 65 0.54 7.69 -14.41
CA ASP A 65 0.01 6.33 -14.42
C ASP A 65 0.80 5.30 -13.59
N THR A 66 1.56 5.76 -12.60
CA THR A 66 2.26 4.89 -11.65
C THR A 66 1.72 5.03 -10.23
N TYR A 67 1.86 3.98 -9.43
CA TYR A 67 1.51 4.02 -8.02
C TYR A 67 2.61 4.69 -7.18
N THR A 68 2.17 5.37 -6.13
CA THR A 68 3.00 5.76 -5.00
C THR A 68 2.50 5.06 -3.74
N VAL A 69 3.40 4.36 -3.06
CA VAL A 69 3.14 3.66 -1.80
C VAL A 69 3.81 4.43 -0.66
N ARG A 70 3.06 4.68 0.42
CA ARG A 70 3.56 5.31 1.64
C ARG A 70 3.29 4.39 2.81
N LEU A 71 4.33 4.14 3.62
CA LEU A 71 4.17 3.51 4.93
C LEU A 71 3.90 4.61 5.95
N ILE A 72 2.73 4.58 6.58
CA ILE A 72 2.23 5.69 7.40
C ILE A 72 1.96 5.24 8.83
N ASP A 73 2.44 6.04 9.76
CA ASP A 73 2.03 6.00 11.15
C ASP A 73 0.92 7.02 11.39
N MET A 74 -0.31 6.53 11.50
CA MET A 74 -1.49 7.38 11.74
C MET A 74 -1.55 7.92 13.17
N VAL A 75 -0.85 7.29 14.13
CA VAL A 75 -0.79 7.72 15.54
C VAL A 75 0.19 8.86 15.68
N GLU A 76 1.38 8.70 15.13
CA GLU A 76 2.46 9.71 15.15
C GLU A 76 2.32 10.75 14.01
N GLU A 77 1.27 10.64 13.19
CA GLU A 77 0.98 11.48 12.03
C GLU A 77 2.16 11.67 11.04
N LYS A 78 2.95 10.62 10.81
CA LYS A 78 4.15 10.67 9.96
C LYS A 78 4.15 9.64 8.85
N VAL A 79 4.93 9.94 7.81
CA VAL A 79 5.29 8.97 6.77
C VAL A 79 6.64 8.36 7.14
N ASP A 80 6.66 7.04 7.34
CA ASP A 80 7.88 6.29 7.65
C ASP A 80 8.73 6.08 6.38
N GLU A 81 8.10 5.69 5.26
CA GLU A 81 8.78 5.46 3.97
C GLU A 81 7.88 5.80 2.77
N ILE A 82 8.50 6.10 1.62
CA ILE A 82 7.82 6.45 0.36
C ILE A 82 8.48 5.73 -0.82
N PHE A 83 7.65 5.14 -1.67
CA PHE A 83 8.06 4.46 -2.91
C PHE A 83 7.23 5.01 -4.07
N THR A 84 7.88 5.44 -5.15
CA THR A 84 7.24 6.11 -6.30
C THR A 84 7.56 5.36 -7.59
N ASN A 85 6.84 5.67 -8.67
CA ASN A 85 7.05 5.09 -10.00
C ASN A 85 6.87 3.56 -10.04
N ILE A 86 5.88 3.05 -9.31
CA ILE A 86 5.60 1.63 -9.22
C ILE A 86 4.54 1.24 -10.25
N TYR A 87 4.84 0.30 -11.13
CA TYR A 87 3.87 -0.24 -12.07
C TYR A 87 2.95 -1.27 -11.39
N PHE A 88 1.79 -1.53 -11.99
CA PHE A 88 0.77 -2.40 -11.41
C PHE A 88 1.28 -3.83 -11.14
N ASP A 89 2.14 -4.35 -12.02
CA ASP A 89 2.76 -5.66 -11.93
C ASP A 89 3.83 -5.75 -10.83
N GLN A 90 4.37 -4.62 -10.40
CA GLN A 90 5.36 -4.52 -9.32
C GLN A 90 4.75 -4.19 -7.96
N LEU A 91 3.51 -3.68 -7.93
CA LEU A 91 2.91 -3.08 -6.74
C LEU A 91 2.92 -4.01 -5.52
N ALA A 92 2.49 -5.26 -5.72
CA ALA A 92 2.42 -6.22 -4.63
C ALA A 92 3.81 -6.62 -4.13
N GLU A 93 4.77 -6.84 -5.03
CA GLU A 93 6.16 -7.17 -4.67
C GLU A 93 6.79 -6.04 -3.86
N VAL A 94 6.70 -4.79 -4.33
CA VAL A 94 7.27 -3.62 -3.61
C VAL A 94 6.67 -3.47 -2.21
N ILE A 95 5.38 -3.74 -2.02
CA ILE A 95 4.76 -3.72 -0.69
C ILE A 95 5.31 -4.87 0.17
N ASP A 96 5.29 -6.08 -0.37
CA ASP A 96 5.71 -7.30 0.34
C ASP A 96 7.14 -7.22 0.85
N GLU A 97 8.07 -6.75 0.01
CA GLU A 97 9.49 -6.58 0.35
C GLU A 97 9.71 -5.65 1.54
N ARG A 98 8.77 -4.73 1.79
CA ARG A 98 8.89 -3.72 2.85
C ARG A 98 8.17 -4.09 4.13
N ILE A 99 7.07 -4.84 4.02
CA ILE A 99 6.22 -5.11 5.18
C ILE A 99 6.35 -6.55 5.71
N GLU A 100 6.75 -7.51 4.87
CA GLU A 100 6.68 -8.94 5.19
C GLU A 100 7.97 -9.73 4.88
N LYS A 101 8.49 -9.62 3.65
CA LYS A 101 9.51 -10.55 3.10
C LYS A 101 10.71 -10.69 4.04
N ILE A 102 11.05 -11.93 4.37
CA ILE A 102 12.24 -12.31 5.14
C ILE A 102 13.24 -13.05 4.25
N ASP A 103 14.54 -12.92 4.52
CA ASP A 103 15.58 -13.69 3.84
C ASP A 103 15.39 -15.18 4.16
N GLY A 104 14.77 -15.93 3.24
CA GLY A 104 14.42 -17.34 3.45
C GLY A 104 13.29 -17.89 2.56
N TYR A 105 12.57 -17.05 1.82
CA TYR A 105 11.59 -17.51 0.83
C TYR A 105 12.30 -18.31 -0.29
N LYS A 106 12.10 -19.63 -0.29
CA LYS A 106 12.46 -20.51 -1.40
C LYS A 106 11.19 -20.79 -2.20
N PHE A 107 11.14 -20.31 -3.44
CA PHE A 107 10.12 -20.70 -4.42
C PHE A 107 10.46 -22.07 -5.02
#